data_AF-A0A953DH86-F1
#
_entry.id   AF-A0A953DH86-F1
#
_cell.length_a   1.000
_cell.length_b   1.000
_cell.length_c   1.000
_cell.angle_alpha   90.00
_cell.angle_beta   90.00
_cell.angle_gamma   90.00
#
_symmetry.space_group_name_H-M   'P 1'
#
loop_
_entity.id
_entity.type
_entity.pdbx_description
1 polymer ?
#
loop_
_entity_poly.entity_id
_entity_poly.type
_entity_poly.pdbx_seq_one_letter_code
_entity_poly.pdbx_strand_id
1 'polypeptide(L)'
;MSQSKTPTQTGTPADEKIDWIGSIPFFAVHLSVFAAFFTGVSWKAIGLCIALYYGRMILLTIGYHRYFSHRSFKANRFVQFLIAIGATLSAQKGVLWWAANHRHHHRESDTPLDIHSPAQKGFWFSHVGWILCRKYNVTRFEAIRDFARYPELVWLDKYSLLPPTLLGVAIWLFGGWQMLVVGFLWSTVLLWHGTFTINSLSHVYGTRRYKTTDTSRNNWLLALITCGEGWHNNHHYHQNTANQGWFWWEIDISYYCLKVAAWLGIIKDLRLPSHEVKYAFLKYTPEERAELKAGGLVLNPTGKLKEKAEAARARLRDALADGPVAGPTPAPVLKRQ
;
A
#
# COMPACT_ATOMS: atom_id res chain seq x y z
N MET A 1 23.27 -39.17 13.87
CA MET A 1 22.09 -38.29 13.72
C MET A 1 22.52 -37.07 12.92
N SER A 2 22.17 -37.05 11.63
CA SER A 2 22.58 -36.01 10.68
C SER A 2 21.82 -34.72 10.97
N GLN A 3 22.54 -33.65 11.31
CA GLN A 3 21.96 -32.30 11.40
C GLN A 3 21.68 -31.80 9.98
N SER A 4 20.39 -31.79 9.61
CA SER A 4 19.90 -31.12 8.40
C SER A 4 20.15 -29.62 8.52
N LYS A 5 21.23 -29.14 7.89
CA LYS A 5 21.45 -27.71 7.65
C LYS A 5 20.35 -27.21 6.71
N THR A 6 19.42 -26.42 7.23
CA THR A 6 18.46 -25.68 6.41
C THR A 6 19.26 -24.74 5.49
N PRO A 7 19.10 -24.80 4.16
CA PRO A 7 19.86 -23.96 3.27
C PRO A 7 19.41 -22.51 3.46
N THR A 8 20.38 -21.63 3.68
CA THR A 8 20.22 -20.18 3.61
C THR A 8 19.74 -19.84 2.20
N GLN A 9 18.43 -19.67 1.99
CA GLN A 9 17.91 -19.15 0.73
C GLN A 9 18.24 -17.65 0.66
N THR A 10 19.43 -17.33 0.18
CA THR A 10 19.79 -16.01 -0.31
C THR A 10 19.42 -15.95 -1.79
N GLY A 11 18.16 -15.63 -2.06
CA GLY A 11 17.64 -15.46 -3.41
C GLY A 11 16.11 -15.35 -3.37
N THR A 12 15.56 -14.48 -4.22
CA THR A 12 14.12 -14.40 -4.45
C THR A 12 13.61 -15.81 -4.82
N PRO A 13 12.53 -16.32 -4.17
CA PRO A 13 11.97 -17.63 -4.47
C PRO A 13 11.78 -17.85 -5.98
N ALA A 14 11.92 -19.10 -6.46
CA ALA A 14 11.93 -19.39 -7.90
C ALA A 14 10.64 -18.94 -8.63
N ASP A 15 9.53 -18.82 -7.90
CA ASP A 15 8.22 -18.35 -8.35
C ASP A 15 8.08 -16.82 -8.32
N GLU A 16 9.05 -16.08 -7.77
CA GLU A 16 9.04 -14.62 -7.63
C GLU A 16 9.98 -13.91 -8.62
N LYS A 17 10.17 -14.50 -9.80
CA LYS A 17 10.96 -13.89 -10.87
C LYS A 17 10.18 -12.80 -11.61
N ILE A 18 10.91 -11.79 -12.08
CA ILE A 18 10.39 -10.74 -12.96
C ILE A 18 10.01 -11.37 -14.31
N ASP A 19 8.80 -11.07 -14.78
CA ASP A 19 8.35 -11.43 -16.12
C ASP A 19 8.80 -10.36 -17.12
N TRP A 20 10.04 -10.51 -17.63
CA TRP A 20 10.64 -9.53 -18.52
C TRP A 20 9.83 -9.26 -19.78
N ILE A 21 9.27 -10.32 -20.39
CA ILE A 21 8.50 -10.23 -21.63
C ILE A 21 7.14 -9.57 -21.35
N GLY A 22 6.42 -10.05 -20.33
CA GLY A 22 5.15 -9.45 -19.93
C GLY A 22 5.28 -7.99 -19.45
N SER A 23 6.48 -7.59 -19.03
CA SER A 23 6.78 -6.24 -18.54
C SER A 23 7.31 -5.29 -19.61
N ILE A 24 7.43 -5.70 -20.88
CA ILE A 24 7.86 -4.81 -21.97
C ILE A 24 7.06 -3.50 -22.00
N PRO A 25 5.72 -3.46 -21.86
CA PRO A 25 4.96 -2.21 -21.85
C PRO A 25 5.36 -1.27 -20.71
N PHE A 26 5.65 -1.83 -19.52
CA PHE A 26 6.12 -1.04 -18.37
C PHE A 26 7.46 -0.38 -18.69
N PHE A 27 8.43 -1.14 -19.22
CA PHE A 27 9.73 -0.59 -19.62
C PHE A 27 9.62 0.42 -20.77
N ALA A 28 8.73 0.18 -21.74
CA ALA A 28 8.48 1.10 -22.84
C ALA A 28 7.99 2.47 -22.34
N VAL A 29 7.09 2.51 -21.35
CA VAL A 29 6.64 3.77 -20.73
C VAL A 29 7.79 4.47 -20.01
N HIS A 30 8.69 3.75 -19.33
CA HIS A 30 9.87 4.37 -18.71
C HIS A 30 10.83 4.96 -19.74
N LEU A 31 11.10 4.23 -20.83
CA LEU A 31 11.97 4.72 -21.91
C LEU A 31 11.34 5.88 -22.68
N SER A 32 10.01 5.93 -22.75
CA SER A 32 9.28 7.00 -23.45
C SER A 32 9.55 8.39 -22.89
N VAL A 33 10.02 8.52 -21.65
CA VAL A 33 10.35 9.84 -21.07
C VAL A 33 11.45 10.54 -21.88
N PHE A 34 12.37 9.78 -22.48
CA PHE A 34 13.44 10.31 -23.33
C PHE A 34 12.95 10.80 -24.70
N ALA A 35 11.71 10.49 -25.09
CA ALA A 35 11.11 11.07 -26.29
C ALA A 35 11.01 12.61 -26.20
N ALA A 36 11.14 13.17 -24.99
CA ALA A 36 11.21 14.61 -24.76
C ALA A 36 12.37 15.30 -25.50
N PHE A 37 13.46 14.58 -25.82
CA PHE A 37 14.54 15.12 -26.67
C PHE A 37 14.07 15.44 -28.09
N PHE A 38 13.03 14.75 -28.58
CA PHE A 38 12.46 14.95 -29.91
C PHE A 38 11.22 15.84 -29.89
N THR A 39 10.40 15.77 -28.83
CA THR A 39 9.17 16.57 -28.72
C THR A 39 9.39 17.95 -28.10
N GLY A 40 10.54 18.17 -27.49
CA GLY A 40 10.84 19.35 -26.66
C GLY A 40 10.07 19.35 -25.33
N VAL A 41 10.33 20.38 -24.52
CA VAL A 41 9.70 20.60 -23.21
C VAL A 41 9.18 22.03 -23.16
N SER A 42 7.95 22.22 -22.68
CA SER A 42 7.37 23.54 -22.45
C SER A 42 6.79 23.65 -21.04
N TRP A 43 6.69 24.88 -20.51
CA TRP A 43 6.07 25.14 -19.20
C TRP A 43 4.61 24.69 -19.15
N LYS A 44 3.88 24.75 -20.27
CA LYS A 44 2.51 24.22 -20.36
C LYS A 44 2.48 22.70 -20.16
N ALA A 45 3.41 21.98 -20.78
CA ALA A 45 3.51 20.52 -20.63
C ALA A 45 3.98 20.10 -19.23
N ILE A 46 4.90 20.86 -18.61
CA ILE A 46 5.28 20.67 -17.21
C ILE A 46 4.09 20.92 -16.27
N GLY A 47 3.32 22.00 -16.50
CA GLY A 47 2.11 22.29 -15.75
C GLY A 47 1.09 21.15 -15.84
N LEU A 48 0.86 20.61 -17.05
CA LEU A 48 0.01 19.44 -17.26
C LEU A 48 0.56 18.19 -16.54
N CYS A 49 1.88 17.98 -16.56
CA CYS A 49 2.55 16.88 -15.85
C CYS A 49 2.26 16.92 -14.35
N ILE A 50 2.47 18.08 -13.72
CA ILE A 50 2.23 18.29 -12.29
C ILE A 50 0.74 18.09 -11.98
N ALA A 51 -0.16 18.65 -12.80
CA ALA A 51 -1.60 18.51 -12.62
C ALA A 51 -2.06 17.04 -12.72
N LEU A 52 -1.58 16.30 -13.74
CA LEU A 52 -1.90 14.88 -13.92
C LEU A 52 -1.27 14.00 -12.85
N TYR A 53 -0.09 14.35 -12.34
CA TYR A 53 0.53 13.63 -11.23
C TYR A 53 -0.34 13.75 -9.97
N TYR A 54 -0.61 14.96 -9.50
CA TYR A 54 -1.35 15.17 -8.26
C TYR A 54 -2.82 14.75 -8.38
N GLY A 55 -3.48 15.07 -9.51
CA GLY A 55 -4.87 14.68 -9.74
C GLY A 55 -5.06 13.17 -9.73
N ARG A 56 -4.18 12.41 -10.40
CA ARG A 56 -4.25 10.94 -10.40
C ARG A 56 -3.80 10.32 -9.09
N MET A 57 -2.83 10.94 -8.39
CA MET A 57 -2.45 10.51 -7.04
C MET A 57 -3.67 10.58 -6.10
N ILE A 58 -4.37 11.71 -6.05
CA ILE A 58 -5.59 11.87 -5.24
C ILE A 58 -6.67 10.85 -5.60
N LEU A 59 -6.91 10.60 -6.90
CA LEU A 59 -7.91 9.63 -7.33
C LEU A 59 -7.51 8.18 -6.97
N LEU A 60 -6.22 7.85 -7.06
CA LEU A 60 -5.67 6.56 -6.65
C LEU A 60 -5.85 6.36 -5.14
N THR A 61 -5.44 7.33 -4.33
CA THR A 61 -5.54 7.22 -2.86
C THR A 61 -6.99 7.14 -2.39
N ILE A 62 -7.89 7.90 -3.00
CA ILE A 62 -9.32 7.83 -2.71
C ILE A 62 -9.89 6.47 -3.11
N GLY A 63 -9.62 6.04 -4.34
CA GLY A 63 -10.25 4.85 -4.91
C GLY A 63 -9.59 3.55 -4.49
N TYR A 64 -8.39 3.27 -5.01
CA TYR A 64 -7.68 2.02 -4.72
C TYR A 64 -7.50 1.82 -3.22
N HIS A 65 -6.99 2.84 -2.54
CA HIS A 65 -6.60 2.68 -1.16
C HIS A 65 -7.77 2.83 -0.17
N ARG A 66 -8.33 4.02 -0.05
CA ARG A 66 -9.29 4.35 1.03
C ARG A 66 -10.65 3.68 0.82
N TYR A 67 -11.14 3.64 -0.42
CA TYR A 67 -12.44 3.06 -0.72
C TYR A 67 -12.38 1.55 -0.91
N PHE A 68 -11.70 1.05 -1.94
CA PHE A 68 -11.74 -0.37 -2.31
C PHE A 68 -10.97 -1.26 -1.33
N SER A 69 -9.85 -0.80 -0.78
CA SER A 69 -9.08 -1.62 0.17
C SER A 69 -9.64 -1.56 1.58
N HIS A 70 -9.97 -0.36 2.08
CA HIS A 70 -10.25 -0.14 3.51
C HIS A 70 -11.69 0.22 3.86
N ARG A 71 -12.53 0.53 2.88
CA ARG A 71 -13.93 0.96 3.07
C ARG A 71 -14.06 2.06 4.12
N SER A 72 -13.21 3.08 4.03
CA SER A 72 -13.19 4.17 5.00
C SER A 72 -14.33 5.18 4.83
N PHE A 73 -15.14 5.03 3.79
CA PHE A 73 -16.37 5.78 3.56
C PHE A 73 -17.35 5.00 2.68
N LYS A 74 -18.58 5.49 2.55
CA LYS A 74 -19.63 4.93 1.70
C LYS A 74 -19.87 5.82 0.49
N ALA A 75 -20.13 5.18 -0.65
CA ALA A 75 -20.55 5.80 -1.89
C ALA A 75 -21.68 4.94 -2.50
N ASN A 76 -22.57 5.56 -3.27
CA ASN A 76 -23.55 4.79 -4.04
C ASN A 76 -22.85 4.07 -5.23
N ARG A 77 -23.55 3.14 -5.89
CA ARG A 77 -22.98 2.32 -6.97
C ARG A 77 -22.43 3.15 -8.14
N PHE A 78 -23.08 4.25 -8.48
CA PHE A 78 -22.63 5.13 -9.56
C PHE A 78 -21.33 5.85 -9.19
N VAL A 79 -21.27 6.48 -8.01
CA VAL A 79 -20.08 7.15 -7.50
C VAL A 79 -18.93 6.15 -7.29
N GLN A 80 -19.22 4.93 -6.82
CA GLN A 80 -18.26 3.83 -6.73
C GLN A 80 -17.60 3.55 -8.09
N PHE A 81 -18.40 3.47 -9.16
CA PHE A 81 -17.86 3.24 -10.50
C PHE A 81 -17.02 4.41 -11.00
N LEU A 82 -17.41 5.66 -10.74
CA LEU A 82 -16.60 6.84 -11.07
C LEU A 82 -15.27 6.87 -10.29
N ILE A 83 -15.29 6.52 -9.01
CA ILE A 83 -14.08 6.36 -8.19
C ILE A 83 -13.17 5.29 -8.80
N ALA A 84 -13.75 4.18 -9.29
CA ALA A 84 -13.00 3.13 -9.94
C ALA A 84 -12.30 3.60 -11.22
N ILE A 85 -13.04 4.29 -12.10
CA ILE A 85 -12.47 4.88 -13.33
C ILE A 85 -11.33 5.84 -12.97
N GLY A 86 -11.58 6.76 -12.03
CA GLY A 86 -10.59 7.75 -11.58
C GLY A 86 -9.31 7.10 -11.07
N ALA A 87 -9.42 6.06 -10.23
CA ALA A 87 -8.26 5.34 -9.72
C ALA A 87 -7.47 4.61 -10.83
N THR A 88 -8.17 4.01 -11.80
CA THR A 88 -7.52 3.31 -12.94
C THR A 88 -6.75 4.22 -13.89
N LEU A 89 -6.98 5.55 -13.89
CA LEU A 89 -6.16 6.51 -14.64
C LEU A 89 -4.67 6.48 -14.22
N SER A 90 -4.35 5.91 -13.05
CA SER A 90 -2.98 5.67 -12.59
C SER A 90 -2.23 4.59 -13.37
N ALA A 91 -2.92 3.78 -14.17
CA ALA A 91 -2.36 2.65 -14.92
C ALA A 91 -1.66 1.58 -14.04
N GLN A 92 -2.06 1.42 -12.77
CA GLN A 92 -1.51 0.38 -11.88
C GLN A 92 -2.40 -0.87 -11.78
N LYS A 93 -2.74 -1.44 -12.95
CA LYS A 93 -3.69 -2.57 -13.09
C LYS A 93 -5.10 -2.20 -12.60
N GLY A 94 -5.96 -3.18 -12.32
CA GLY A 94 -7.36 -2.95 -11.97
C GLY A 94 -7.60 -2.67 -10.47
N VAL A 95 -8.74 -2.03 -10.18
CA VAL A 95 -9.17 -1.68 -8.79
C VAL A 95 -9.28 -2.88 -7.86
N LEU A 96 -9.78 -4.01 -8.35
CA LEU A 96 -10.01 -5.21 -7.55
C LEU A 96 -8.68 -5.95 -7.35
N TRP A 97 -7.84 -6.01 -8.39
CA TRP A 97 -6.48 -6.51 -8.30
C TRP A 97 -5.68 -5.75 -7.24
N TRP A 98 -5.70 -4.42 -7.29
CA TRP A 98 -4.95 -3.56 -6.39
C TRP A 98 -5.43 -3.76 -4.95
N ALA A 99 -6.75 -3.66 -4.72
CA ALA A 99 -7.33 -3.80 -3.39
C ALA A 99 -7.12 -5.19 -2.77
N ALA A 100 -7.20 -6.26 -3.56
CA ALA A 100 -6.94 -7.62 -3.08
C ALA A 100 -5.47 -7.82 -2.67
N ASN A 101 -4.53 -7.23 -3.41
CA ASN A 101 -3.10 -7.25 -3.05
C ASN A 101 -2.81 -6.38 -1.83
N HIS A 102 -3.42 -5.21 -1.74
CA HIS A 102 -3.24 -4.31 -0.58
C HIS A 102 -3.79 -4.90 0.72
N ARG A 103 -4.98 -5.51 0.68
CA ARG A 103 -5.55 -6.23 1.84
C ARG A 103 -4.67 -7.41 2.28
N HIS A 104 -4.07 -8.11 1.32
CA HIS A 104 -3.11 -9.18 1.61
C HIS A 104 -1.85 -8.62 2.27
N HIS A 105 -1.28 -7.53 1.74
CA HIS A 105 -0.16 -6.84 2.35
C HIS A 105 -0.46 -6.45 3.81
N HIS A 106 -1.60 -5.83 4.08
CA HIS A 106 -1.96 -5.47 5.45
C HIS A 106 -2.09 -6.66 6.41
N ARG A 107 -2.59 -7.81 5.92
CA ARG A 107 -2.69 -9.03 6.74
C ARG A 107 -1.33 -9.67 7.00
N GLU A 108 -0.45 -9.64 6.01
CA GLU A 108 0.83 -10.35 6.02
C GLU A 108 2.04 -9.43 6.15
N SER A 109 1.83 -8.16 6.52
CA SER A 109 2.83 -7.08 6.46
C SER A 109 4.14 -7.47 7.14
N ASP A 110 5.25 -7.35 6.41
CA ASP A 110 6.61 -7.74 6.82
C ASP A 110 6.82 -9.21 7.24
N THR A 111 5.83 -10.07 7.04
CA THR A 111 6.01 -11.53 7.10
C THR A 111 6.56 -12.06 5.77
N PRO A 112 7.09 -13.30 5.71
CA PRO A 112 7.51 -13.90 4.44
C PRO A 112 6.42 -13.98 3.36
N LEU A 113 5.14 -13.89 3.75
CA LEU A 113 4.00 -13.90 2.82
C LEU A 113 3.66 -12.50 2.27
N ASP A 114 4.26 -11.43 2.78
CA ASP A 114 4.11 -10.10 2.24
C ASP A 114 4.63 -10.04 0.79
N ILE A 115 3.83 -9.51 -0.12
CA ILE A 115 4.17 -9.45 -1.55
C ILE A 115 5.26 -8.42 -1.84
N HIS A 116 5.41 -7.39 -1.00
CA HIS A 116 6.35 -6.30 -1.22
C HIS A 116 7.01 -5.79 0.06
N SER A 117 7.33 -6.67 1.02
CA SER A 117 8.12 -6.28 2.19
C SER A 117 9.59 -6.01 1.83
N PRO A 118 10.13 -4.80 2.09
CA PRO A 118 11.57 -4.55 1.95
C PRO A 118 12.40 -5.40 2.88
N ALA A 119 11.87 -5.76 4.05
CA ALA A 119 12.57 -6.54 5.06
C ALA A 119 12.79 -7.99 4.66
N GLN A 120 11.83 -8.57 3.93
CA GLN A 120 11.91 -9.95 3.47
C GLN A 120 12.53 -10.07 2.07
N LYS A 121 12.26 -9.11 1.19
CA LYS A 121 12.55 -9.22 -0.26
C LYS A 121 13.55 -8.20 -0.79
N GLY A 122 13.99 -7.28 0.06
CA GLY A 122 14.89 -6.20 -0.31
C GLY A 122 14.16 -4.99 -0.92
N PHE A 123 14.85 -3.84 -0.88
CA PHE A 123 14.29 -2.55 -1.27
C PHE A 123 13.79 -2.52 -2.73
N TRP A 124 14.62 -2.95 -3.68
CA TRP A 124 14.28 -2.86 -5.11
C TRP A 124 13.12 -3.78 -5.52
N PHE A 125 13.04 -4.96 -4.92
CA PHE A 125 11.92 -5.86 -5.17
C PHE A 125 10.61 -5.28 -4.63
N SER A 126 10.62 -4.76 -3.41
CA SER A 126 9.48 -4.07 -2.81
C SER A 126 9.06 -2.81 -3.59
N HIS A 127 10.04 -2.06 -4.10
CA HIS A 127 9.77 -0.85 -4.86
C HIS A 127 9.13 -1.17 -6.23
N VAL A 128 9.74 -2.05 -7.03
CA VAL A 128 9.28 -2.29 -8.41
C VAL A 128 9.24 -3.76 -8.82
N GLY A 129 10.10 -4.61 -8.26
CA GLY A 129 10.19 -6.01 -8.71
C GLY A 129 8.89 -6.80 -8.55
N TRP A 130 8.14 -6.58 -7.45
CA TRP A 130 6.93 -7.34 -7.14
C TRP A 130 5.81 -7.14 -8.18
N ILE A 131 5.61 -5.91 -8.70
CA ILE A 131 4.53 -5.62 -9.65
C ILE A 131 4.82 -6.19 -11.04
N LEU A 132 6.10 -6.43 -11.35
CA LEU A 132 6.57 -7.07 -12.58
C LEU A 132 6.61 -8.61 -12.48
N CYS A 133 6.29 -9.15 -11.31
CA CYS A 133 6.32 -10.59 -11.08
C CYS A 133 5.02 -11.26 -11.52
N ARG A 134 5.15 -12.35 -12.31
CA ARG A 134 3.98 -13.10 -12.81
C ARG A 134 3.11 -13.69 -11.71
N LYS A 135 3.71 -14.09 -10.58
CA LYS A 135 3.01 -14.66 -9.42
C LYS A 135 1.88 -13.78 -8.90
N TYR A 136 2.06 -12.45 -8.95
CA TYR A 136 1.11 -11.51 -8.39
C TYR A 136 0.17 -10.90 -9.44
N ASN A 137 0.23 -11.33 -10.70
CA ASN A 137 -0.58 -10.74 -11.77
C ASN A 137 -2.07 -11.12 -11.74
N VAL A 138 -2.44 -12.19 -11.02
CA VAL A 138 -3.83 -12.66 -10.97
C VAL A 138 -4.64 -11.93 -9.90
N THR A 139 -5.84 -11.47 -10.26
CA THR A 139 -6.79 -10.87 -9.31
C THR A 139 -7.40 -11.94 -8.41
N ARG A 140 -7.19 -11.81 -7.09
CA ARG A 140 -7.78 -12.67 -6.06
C ARG A 140 -9.17 -12.19 -5.67
N PHE A 141 -10.17 -12.48 -6.50
CA PHE A 141 -11.56 -12.04 -6.29
C PHE A 141 -12.14 -12.49 -4.94
N GLU A 142 -11.68 -13.63 -4.42
CA GLU A 142 -12.05 -14.17 -3.12
C GLU A 142 -11.64 -13.27 -1.93
N ALA A 143 -10.58 -12.47 -2.07
CA ALA A 143 -10.13 -11.51 -1.06
C ALA A 143 -10.89 -10.16 -1.12
N ILE A 144 -11.71 -9.96 -2.16
CA ILE A 144 -12.39 -8.69 -2.47
C ILE A 144 -13.86 -8.92 -2.90
N ARG A 145 -14.51 -9.99 -2.36
CA ARG A 145 -15.88 -10.43 -2.72
C ARG A 145 -16.94 -9.33 -2.61
N ASP A 146 -16.73 -8.42 -1.68
CA ASP A 146 -17.58 -7.25 -1.44
C ASP A 146 -17.69 -6.32 -2.65
N PHE A 147 -16.63 -6.20 -3.45
CA PHE A 147 -16.64 -5.41 -4.68
C PHE A 147 -16.65 -6.28 -5.95
N ALA A 148 -16.13 -7.52 -5.88
CA ALA A 148 -16.17 -8.45 -7.01
C ALA A 148 -17.60 -8.86 -7.43
N ARG A 149 -18.60 -8.65 -6.56
CA ARG A 149 -20.03 -8.85 -6.89
C ARG A 149 -20.58 -7.85 -7.90
N TYR A 150 -19.87 -6.78 -8.24
CA TYR A 150 -20.33 -5.74 -9.18
C TYR A 150 -19.71 -5.99 -10.58
N PRO A 151 -20.52 -6.39 -11.58
CA PRO A 151 -20.01 -6.72 -12.92
C PRO A 151 -19.23 -5.60 -13.60
N GLU A 152 -19.63 -4.34 -13.41
CA GLU A 152 -18.94 -3.17 -13.97
C GLU A 152 -17.53 -2.99 -13.41
N LEU A 153 -17.30 -3.37 -12.14
CA LEU A 153 -15.98 -3.32 -11.53
C LEU A 153 -15.10 -4.48 -12.01
N VAL A 154 -15.68 -5.68 -12.20
CA VAL A 154 -14.95 -6.82 -12.76
C VAL A 154 -14.57 -6.55 -14.22
N TRP A 155 -15.47 -5.95 -14.99
CA TRP A 155 -15.17 -5.50 -16.36
C TRP A 155 -14.04 -4.48 -16.37
N LEU A 156 -14.13 -3.45 -15.54
CA LEU A 156 -13.09 -2.42 -15.47
C LEU A 156 -11.75 -2.97 -14.96
N ASP A 157 -11.76 -3.93 -14.04
CA ASP A 157 -10.54 -4.61 -13.57
C ASP A 157 -9.83 -5.36 -14.71
N LYS A 158 -10.60 -6.04 -15.56
CA LYS A 158 -10.11 -6.74 -16.75
C LYS A 158 -9.57 -5.77 -17.82
N TYR A 159 -10.24 -4.64 -18.03
CA TYR A 159 -9.89 -3.63 -19.02
C TYR A 159 -9.28 -2.38 -18.39
N SER A 160 -8.47 -2.54 -17.33
CA SER A 160 -8.01 -1.43 -16.49
C SER A 160 -7.12 -0.41 -17.21
N LEU A 161 -6.55 -0.79 -18.37
CA LEU A 161 -5.76 0.12 -19.20
C LEU A 161 -6.64 1.00 -20.10
N LEU A 162 -7.93 0.71 -20.27
CA LEU A 162 -8.80 1.48 -21.14
C LEU A 162 -8.89 2.96 -20.70
N PRO A 163 -9.18 3.31 -19.43
CA PRO A 163 -9.22 4.72 -19.02
C PRO A 163 -7.91 5.50 -19.21
N PRO A 164 -6.73 5.02 -18.74
CA PRO A 164 -5.49 5.76 -18.97
C PRO A 164 -5.10 5.83 -20.45
N THR A 165 -5.40 4.82 -21.26
CA THR A 165 -5.18 4.88 -22.72
C THR A 165 -6.06 5.95 -23.38
N LEU A 166 -7.35 6.02 -23.04
CA LEU A 166 -8.25 7.05 -23.56
C LEU A 166 -7.80 8.46 -23.14
N LEU A 167 -7.34 8.63 -21.90
CA LEU A 167 -6.78 9.90 -21.43
C LEU A 167 -5.51 10.28 -22.21
N GLY A 168 -4.59 9.33 -22.40
CA GLY A 168 -3.37 9.56 -23.19
C GLY A 168 -3.67 9.94 -24.63
N VAL A 169 -4.58 9.21 -25.29
CA VAL A 169 -5.04 9.51 -26.66
C VAL A 169 -5.67 10.89 -26.73
N ALA A 170 -6.54 11.26 -25.80
CA ALA A 170 -7.14 12.59 -25.76
C ALA A 170 -6.07 13.69 -25.62
N ILE A 171 -5.12 13.54 -24.68
CA ILE A 171 -4.03 14.50 -24.49
C ILE A 171 -3.18 14.63 -25.76
N TRP A 172 -2.91 13.53 -26.44
CA TRP A 172 -2.19 13.55 -27.71
C TRP A 172 -2.97 14.27 -28.82
N LEU A 173 -4.26 13.98 -28.97
CA LEU A 173 -5.10 14.61 -30.00
C LEU A 173 -5.21 16.14 -29.82
N PHE A 174 -5.32 16.62 -28.58
CA PHE A 174 -5.49 18.05 -28.30
C PHE A 174 -4.18 18.81 -28.07
N GLY A 175 -3.13 18.13 -27.63
CA GLY A 175 -1.87 18.74 -27.18
C GLY A 175 -0.63 18.27 -27.94
N GLY A 176 -0.77 17.32 -28.86
CA GLY A 176 0.31 16.74 -29.63
C GLY A 176 1.28 15.89 -28.80
N TRP A 177 2.38 15.49 -29.45
CA TRP A 177 3.39 14.60 -28.87
C TRP A 177 4.06 15.17 -27.62
N GLN A 178 4.29 16.48 -27.57
CA GLN A 178 4.90 17.12 -26.40
C GLN A 178 4.03 16.96 -25.14
N MET A 179 2.71 17.18 -25.25
CA MET A 179 1.80 17.04 -24.11
C MET A 179 1.60 15.57 -23.72
N LEU A 180 1.61 14.65 -24.68
CA LEU A 180 1.57 13.21 -24.38
C LEU A 180 2.84 12.78 -23.62
N VAL A 181 4.03 13.13 -24.12
CA VAL A 181 5.30 12.69 -23.53
C VAL A 181 5.55 13.36 -22.19
N VAL A 182 5.61 14.69 -22.16
CA VAL A 182 5.96 15.44 -20.94
C VAL A 182 4.77 15.54 -20.00
N GLY A 183 3.56 15.79 -20.51
CA GLY A 183 2.37 15.88 -19.67
C GLY A 183 1.95 14.53 -19.12
N PHE A 184 1.66 13.55 -19.98
CA PHE A 184 1.06 12.28 -19.55
C PHE A 184 2.08 11.19 -19.19
N LEU A 185 3.09 10.92 -20.01
CA LEU A 185 4.01 9.79 -19.79
C LEU A 185 4.97 10.06 -18.64
N TRP A 186 5.58 11.25 -18.55
CA TRP A 186 6.40 11.62 -17.38
C TRP A 186 5.60 11.57 -16.08
N SER A 187 4.39 12.16 -16.05
CA SER A 187 3.57 12.11 -14.85
C SER A 187 3.14 10.69 -14.48
N THR A 188 3.02 9.77 -15.46
CA THR A 188 2.72 8.35 -15.20
C THR A 188 3.90 7.65 -14.55
N VAL A 189 5.12 7.83 -15.05
CA VAL A 189 6.34 7.28 -14.45
C VAL A 189 6.56 7.83 -13.05
N LEU A 190 6.43 9.15 -12.88
CA LEU A 190 6.55 9.80 -11.57
C LEU A 190 5.49 9.29 -10.60
N LEU A 191 4.23 9.13 -11.05
CA LEU A 191 3.14 8.60 -10.23
C LEU A 191 3.43 7.18 -9.75
N TRP A 192 3.90 6.30 -10.63
CA TRP A 192 4.29 4.94 -10.27
C TRP A 192 5.36 4.94 -9.18
N HIS A 193 6.47 5.64 -9.39
CA HIS A 193 7.52 5.72 -8.37
C HIS A 193 7.04 6.38 -7.08
N GLY A 194 6.23 7.44 -7.17
CA GLY A 194 5.59 8.06 -6.00
C GLY A 194 4.83 7.05 -5.16
N THR A 195 3.96 6.23 -5.78
CA THR A 195 3.24 5.18 -5.05
C THR A 195 4.16 4.06 -4.54
N PHE A 196 5.14 3.65 -5.33
CA PHE A 196 6.06 2.57 -4.97
C PHE A 196 6.96 2.93 -3.78
N THR A 197 7.21 4.22 -3.55
CA THR A 197 7.91 4.68 -2.33
C THR A 197 7.14 4.36 -1.05
N ILE A 198 5.82 4.21 -1.10
CA ILE A 198 5.03 3.83 0.08
C ILE A 198 5.31 2.38 0.48
N ASN A 199 5.42 1.49 -0.50
CA ASN A 199 5.80 0.09 -0.24
C ASN A 199 7.25 -0.01 0.26
N SER A 200 8.15 0.83 -0.29
CA SER A 200 9.58 0.73 -0.02
C SER A 200 10.08 1.71 1.06
N LEU A 201 10.11 3.01 0.79
CA LEU A 201 10.66 4.02 1.70
C LEU A 201 9.83 4.16 2.99
N SER A 202 8.50 4.08 2.94
CA SER A 202 7.69 4.16 4.17
C SER A 202 7.85 2.94 5.11
N HIS A 203 8.57 1.89 4.68
CA HIS A 203 8.97 0.76 5.52
C HIS A 203 10.46 0.77 5.92
N VAL A 204 11.20 1.81 5.53
CA VAL A 204 12.65 1.92 5.82
C VAL A 204 13.00 3.25 6.50
N TYR A 205 12.33 4.35 6.14
CA TYR A 205 12.70 5.70 6.56
C TYR A 205 11.49 6.53 7.02
N GLY A 206 11.60 7.07 8.23
CA GLY A 206 10.57 7.92 8.85
C GLY A 206 10.48 7.69 10.36
N THR A 207 9.37 8.12 10.94
CA THR A 207 9.10 8.02 12.39
C THR A 207 8.01 7.00 12.70
N ARG A 208 8.03 6.40 13.88
CA ARG A 208 6.95 5.53 14.37
C ARG A 208 6.31 6.15 15.60
N ARG A 209 5.02 6.45 15.51
CA ARG A 209 4.21 6.95 16.64
C ARG A 209 3.46 5.81 17.31
N TYR A 210 2.98 4.85 16.53
CA TYR A 210 2.17 3.75 17.00
C TYR A 210 2.90 2.42 16.86
N LYS A 211 2.63 1.53 17.81
CA LYS A 211 3.08 0.13 17.73
C LYS A 211 2.27 -0.59 16.67
N THR A 212 2.96 -1.12 15.68
CA THR A 212 2.42 -1.98 14.63
C THR A 212 3.26 -3.25 14.57
N THR A 213 2.71 -4.33 14.03
CA THR A 213 3.44 -5.61 13.86
C THR A 213 4.48 -5.56 12.74
N ASP A 214 4.47 -4.50 11.94
CA ASP A 214 5.35 -4.27 10.81
C ASP A 214 6.36 -3.13 11.05
N THR A 215 7.02 -2.71 9.99
CA THR A 215 8.01 -1.63 9.95
C THR A 215 7.49 -0.35 9.30
N SER A 216 6.17 -0.17 9.17
CA SER A 216 5.58 1.07 8.65
C SER A 216 6.05 2.31 9.43
N ARG A 217 6.31 3.41 8.72
CA ARG A 217 6.84 4.68 9.23
C ARG A 217 6.13 5.86 8.59
N ASN A 218 5.91 6.89 9.39
CA ASN A 218 5.42 8.19 8.94
C ASN A 218 6.56 9.02 8.34
N ASN A 219 6.31 9.61 7.17
CA ASN A 219 7.23 10.48 6.45
C ASN A 219 6.46 11.65 5.82
N TRP A 220 6.70 12.87 6.32
CA TRP A 220 5.96 14.07 5.90
C TRP A 220 6.22 14.46 4.45
N LEU A 221 7.43 14.21 3.93
CA LEU A 221 7.78 14.52 2.54
C LEU A 221 7.05 13.55 1.60
N LEU A 222 7.05 12.26 1.94
CA LEU A 222 6.25 11.29 1.19
C LEU A 222 4.77 11.62 1.29
N ALA A 223 4.27 12.08 2.45
CA ALA A 223 2.86 12.47 2.59
C ALA A 223 2.48 13.63 1.65
N LEU A 224 3.37 14.60 1.46
CA LEU A 224 3.14 15.68 0.48
C LEU A 224 3.14 15.14 -0.96
N ILE A 225 4.16 14.37 -1.33
CA ILE A 225 4.33 13.81 -2.67
C ILE A 225 3.19 12.86 -3.05
N THR A 226 2.68 12.10 -2.08
CA THR A 226 1.64 11.06 -2.28
C THR A 226 0.25 11.50 -1.80
N CYS A 227 0.06 12.80 -1.50
CA CYS A 227 -1.23 13.36 -1.11
C CYS A 227 -1.84 12.75 0.17
N GLY A 228 -1.01 12.27 1.10
CA GLY A 228 -1.40 11.77 2.43
C GLY A 228 -0.84 10.40 2.79
N GLU A 229 -0.37 9.62 1.81
CA GLU A 229 0.00 8.19 2.00
C GLU A 229 1.28 7.99 2.82
N GLY A 230 2.10 9.03 2.95
CA GLY A 230 3.29 9.01 3.79
C GLY A 230 3.01 8.93 5.29
N TRP A 231 1.76 9.11 5.76
CA TRP A 231 1.40 8.85 7.16
C TRP A 231 1.17 7.34 7.41
N HIS A 232 2.14 6.54 6.96
CA HIS A 232 2.00 5.10 6.78
C HIS A 232 1.93 4.33 8.11
N ASN A 233 2.63 4.79 9.16
CA ASN A 233 2.53 4.18 10.48
C ASN A 233 1.17 4.45 11.15
N ASN A 234 0.59 5.63 10.95
CA ASN A 234 -0.79 5.90 11.38
C ASN A 234 -1.76 4.94 10.67
N HIS A 235 -1.58 4.84 9.34
CA HIS A 235 -2.39 4.01 8.48
C HIS A 235 -2.34 2.52 8.86
N HIS A 236 -1.14 1.95 9.01
CA HIS A 236 -0.98 0.55 9.43
C HIS A 236 -1.46 0.27 10.86
N TYR A 237 -1.48 1.28 11.74
CA TYR A 237 -2.04 1.15 13.07
C TYR A 237 -3.57 1.09 13.08
N HIS A 238 -4.23 1.88 12.24
CA HIS A 238 -5.68 1.85 12.10
C HIS A 238 -6.13 2.16 10.67
N GLN A 239 -6.11 1.14 9.83
CA GLN A 239 -6.24 1.27 8.37
C GLN A 239 -7.63 1.66 7.85
N ASN A 240 -8.67 1.53 8.67
CA ASN A 240 -10.05 1.77 8.25
C ASN A 240 -10.46 3.26 8.27
N THR A 241 -9.52 4.17 8.56
CA THR A 241 -9.76 5.61 8.64
C THR A 241 -9.69 6.28 7.26
N ALA A 242 -10.52 7.30 7.06
CA ALA A 242 -10.58 8.07 5.82
C ALA A 242 -9.43 9.08 5.72
N ASN A 243 -8.89 9.51 6.86
CA ASN A 243 -7.67 10.28 6.98
C ASN A 243 -6.53 9.40 7.48
N GLN A 244 -5.34 9.60 6.93
CA GLN A 244 -4.11 9.00 7.43
C GLN A 244 -3.29 10.01 8.25
N GLY A 245 -3.40 11.30 7.89
CA GLY A 245 -2.98 12.39 8.76
C GLY A 245 -4.01 12.64 9.85
N TRP A 246 -3.67 12.35 11.11
CA TRP A 246 -4.58 12.43 12.26
C TRP A 246 -4.47 13.73 13.04
N PHE A 247 -3.38 14.46 12.88
CA PHE A 247 -3.14 15.74 13.54
C PHE A 247 -3.22 16.91 12.54
N TRP A 248 -3.48 18.12 13.03
CA TRP A 248 -3.73 19.28 12.16
C TRP A 248 -2.52 19.65 11.29
N TRP A 249 -1.30 19.30 11.74
CA TRP A 249 -0.05 19.49 10.99
C TRP A 249 0.25 18.34 10.02
N GLU A 250 -0.52 17.24 10.06
CA GLU A 250 -0.35 16.10 9.17
C GLU A 250 -1.18 16.30 7.90
N ILE A 251 -0.57 16.97 6.92
CA ILE A 251 -1.22 17.30 5.66
C ILE A 251 -1.64 16.02 4.93
N ASP A 252 -2.93 15.91 4.64
CA ASP A 252 -3.55 14.80 3.90
C ASP A 252 -4.51 15.37 2.85
N ILE A 253 -3.96 15.69 1.68
CA ILE A 253 -4.68 16.36 0.59
C ILE A 253 -5.87 15.50 0.13
N SER A 254 -5.68 14.18 0.05
CA SER A 254 -6.73 13.25 -0.37
C SER A 254 -7.90 13.25 0.63
N TYR A 255 -7.62 13.32 1.93
CA TYR A 255 -8.67 13.45 2.94
C TYR A 255 -9.42 14.77 2.82
N TYR A 256 -8.73 15.87 2.47
CA TYR A 256 -9.39 17.15 2.27
C TYR A 256 -10.39 17.11 1.10
N CYS A 257 -10.04 16.43 0.00
CA CYS A 257 -10.97 16.14 -1.09
C CYS A 257 -12.16 15.29 -0.63
N LEU A 258 -11.93 14.26 0.20
CA LEU A 258 -13.01 13.45 0.78
C LEU A 258 -13.94 14.28 1.67
N LYS A 259 -13.41 15.20 2.49
CA LYS A 259 -14.24 16.10 3.31
C LYS A 259 -15.17 16.96 2.45
N VAL A 260 -14.65 17.54 1.35
CA VAL A 260 -15.46 18.33 0.42
C VAL A 260 -16.52 17.45 -0.23
N ALA A 261 -16.17 16.25 -0.69
CA ALA A 261 -17.13 15.32 -1.28
C ALA A 261 -18.23 14.89 -0.28
N ALA A 262 -17.89 14.71 0.99
CA ALA A 262 -18.85 14.39 2.04
C ALA A 262 -19.76 15.58 2.35
N TRP A 263 -19.20 16.79 2.41
CA TRP A 263 -19.97 18.03 2.59
C TRP A 263 -20.98 18.26 1.46
N LEU A 264 -20.61 17.92 0.22
CA LEU A 264 -21.50 17.95 -0.95
C LEU A 264 -22.48 16.76 -1.00
N GLY A 265 -22.43 15.84 -0.05
CA GLY A 265 -23.32 14.66 0.02
C GLY A 265 -23.04 13.57 -1.02
N ILE A 266 -21.92 13.66 -1.76
CA ILE A 266 -21.50 12.68 -2.79
C ILE A 266 -21.10 11.35 -2.13
N ILE A 267 -20.44 11.44 -0.97
CA ILE A 267 -20.05 10.31 -0.14
C ILE A 267 -20.56 10.50 1.29
N LYS A 268 -20.63 9.42 2.06
CA LYS A 268 -21.15 9.40 3.43
C LYS A 268 -20.25 8.58 4.35
N ASP A 269 -20.45 8.73 5.65
CA ASP A 269 -19.84 7.91 6.70
C ASP A 269 -18.30 7.87 6.63
N LEU A 270 -17.66 9.05 6.53
CA LEU A 270 -16.20 9.17 6.66
C LEU A 270 -15.76 8.65 8.04
N ARG A 271 -15.04 7.54 8.05
CA ARG A 271 -14.52 6.92 9.27
C ARG A 271 -13.29 7.68 9.75
N LEU A 272 -13.27 8.05 11.02
CA LEU A 272 -12.14 8.74 11.65
C LEU A 272 -11.66 7.90 12.85
N PRO A 273 -10.38 8.02 13.23
CA PRO A 273 -9.90 7.36 14.44
C PRO A 273 -10.65 7.89 15.67
N SER A 274 -11.03 7.00 16.59
CA SER A 274 -11.56 7.43 17.88
C SER A 274 -10.48 8.18 18.68
N HIS A 275 -10.89 8.95 19.69
CA HIS A 275 -9.95 9.64 20.57
C HIS A 275 -8.97 8.65 21.23
N GLU A 276 -9.46 7.49 21.66
CA GLU A 276 -8.63 6.45 22.29
C GLU A 276 -7.60 5.88 21.32
N VAL A 277 -7.99 5.59 20.07
CA VAL A 277 -7.07 5.11 19.03
C VAL A 277 -6.04 6.19 18.70
N LYS A 278 -6.49 7.43 18.46
CA LYS A 278 -5.61 8.54 18.11
C LYS A 278 -4.57 8.86 19.17
N TYR A 279 -4.93 8.75 20.46
CA TYR A 279 -4.03 9.10 21.56
C TYR A 279 -3.46 7.88 22.30
N ALA A 280 -3.58 6.68 21.75
CA ALA A 280 -3.08 5.45 22.36
C ALA A 280 -1.58 5.51 22.72
N PHE A 281 -0.79 6.21 21.91
CA PHE A 281 0.66 6.37 22.12
C PHE A 281 1.04 7.12 23.40
N LEU A 282 0.12 7.88 24.00
CA LEU A 282 0.35 8.54 25.28
C LEU A 282 0.45 7.54 26.44
N LYS A 283 -0.16 6.35 26.29
CA LYS A 283 -0.14 5.29 27.30
C LYS A 283 1.13 4.43 27.25
N TYR A 284 2.00 4.62 26.24
CA TYR A 284 3.21 3.83 26.12
C TYR A 284 4.21 4.13 27.24
N THR A 285 4.97 3.12 27.67
CA THR A 285 6.05 3.31 28.64
C THR A 285 7.26 4.01 27.99
N PRO A 286 8.21 4.55 28.77
CA PRO A 286 9.45 5.09 28.23
C PRO A 286 10.23 4.10 27.36
N GLU A 287 10.28 2.83 27.76
CA GLU A 287 10.97 1.74 27.05
C GLU A 287 10.32 1.50 25.69
N GLU A 288 9.00 1.42 25.65
CA GLU A 288 8.23 1.24 24.44
C GLU A 288 8.41 2.40 23.45
N ARG A 289 8.51 3.63 23.96
CA ARG A 289 8.83 4.81 23.13
C ARG A 289 10.28 4.76 22.62
N ALA A 290 11.21 4.26 23.42
CA ALA A 290 12.60 4.10 23.00
C ALA A 290 12.73 3.05 21.89
N GLU A 291 12.01 1.93 21.97
CA GLU A 291 11.97 0.91 20.92
C GLU A 291 11.45 1.45 19.59
N LEU A 292 10.38 2.26 19.61
CA LEU A 292 9.83 2.90 18.41
C LEU A 292 10.82 3.88 17.76
N LYS A 293 11.64 4.57 18.56
CA LYS A 293 12.70 5.49 18.07
C LYS A 293 13.94 4.74 17.57
N ALA A 294 14.31 3.63 18.19
CA ALA A 294 15.49 2.85 17.83
C ALA A 294 15.38 2.15 16.46
N GLY A 295 14.17 2.08 15.88
CA GLY A 295 13.93 1.57 14.53
C GLY A 295 14.38 2.46 13.37
N GLY A 296 15.33 3.39 13.57
CA GLY A 296 15.88 4.24 12.50
C GLY A 296 16.70 3.45 11.47
N LEU A 297 16.47 3.75 10.18
CA LEU A 297 17.15 3.25 8.97
C LEU A 297 17.72 1.81 9.08
N VAL A 298 16.86 0.79 8.98
CA VAL A 298 17.34 -0.59 8.84
C VAL A 298 17.57 -0.87 7.35
N LEU A 299 18.74 -0.49 6.84
CA LEU A 299 19.17 -0.78 5.46
C LEU A 299 19.43 -2.27 5.20
N ASN A 300 19.39 -3.12 6.23
CA ASN A 300 19.50 -4.57 6.08
C ASN A 300 18.73 -5.33 7.20
N PRO A 301 17.45 -5.71 7.00
CA PRO A 301 16.59 -6.21 8.08
C PRO A 301 16.80 -7.67 8.46
N THR A 302 17.59 -8.40 7.67
CA THR A 302 17.68 -9.87 7.75
C THR A 302 18.30 -10.39 9.04
N GLY A 303 19.22 -9.66 9.67
CA GLY A 303 19.89 -10.11 10.91
C GLY A 303 19.02 -9.95 12.16
N LYS A 304 18.59 -8.72 12.44
CA LYS A 304 17.90 -8.39 13.71
C LYS A 304 16.47 -8.93 13.81
N LEU A 305 15.76 -9.08 12.68
CA LEU A 305 14.42 -9.69 12.68
C LEU A 305 14.50 -11.21 12.84
N LYS A 306 15.53 -11.87 12.29
CA LYS A 306 15.79 -13.29 12.54
C LYS A 306 16.09 -13.55 14.01
N GLU A 307 16.97 -12.77 14.63
CA GLU A 307 17.27 -12.91 16.06
C GLU A 307 16.03 -12.73 16.93
N LYS A 308 15.19 -11.73 16.63
CA LYS A 308 13.93 -11.52 17.37
C LYS A 308 12.92 -12.66 17.16
N ALA A 309 12.79 -13.18 15.95
CA ALA A 309 11.91 -14.30 15.65
C ALA A 309 12.41 -15.62 16.26
N GLU A 310 13.72 -15.85 16.27
CA GLU A 310 14.35 -17.00 16.93
C GLU A 310 14.23 -16.92 18.44
N ALA A 311 14.43 -15.74 19.04
CA ALA A 311 14.22 -15.51 20.46
C ALA A 311 12.75 -15.72 20.88
N ALA A 312 11.79 -15.27 20.07
CA ALA A 312 10.37 -15.52 20.32
C ALA A 312 10.01 -17.02 20.20
N ARG A 313 10.57 -17.73 19.22
CA ARG A 313 10.41 -19.20 19.07
C ARG A 313 11.11 -20.00 20.16
N ALA A 314 12.21 -19.50 20.71
CA ALA A 314 12.88 -20.09 21.87
C ALA A 314 11.97 -19.98 23.10
N ARG A 315 11.48 -18.78 23.42
CA ARG A 315 10.54 -18.55 24.52
C ARG A 315 9.27 -19.40 24.43
N LEU A 316 8.72 -19.57 23.22
CA LEU A 316 7.55 -20.41 23.02
C LEU A 316 7.87 -21.91 23.18
N ARG A 317 9.06 -22.36 22.76
CA ARG A 317 9.50 -23.74 23.00
C ARG A 317 9.72 -24.00 24.48
N ASP A 318 10.34 -23.06 25.20
CA ASP A 318 10.58 -23.18 26.64
C ASP A 318 9.23 -23.23 27.40
N ALA A 319 8.28 -22.36 27.04
CA ALA A 319 6.93 -22.36 27.61
C ALA A 319 6.08 -23.60 27.26
N LEU A 320 6.44 -24.35 26.21
CA LEU A 320 5.78 -25.61 25.84
C LEU A 320 6.54 -26.84 26.38
N ALA A 321 7.80 -26.69 26.75
CA ALA A 321 8.62 -27.72 27.39
C ALA A 321 8.34 -27.79 28.90
N ASP A 322 8.03 -26.64 29.51
CA ASP A 322 7.40 -26.56 30.81
C ASP A 322 5.93 -27.01 30.67
N GLY A 323 5.68 -28.31 30.83
CA GLY A 323 4.35 -28.91 30.71
C GLY A 323 3.28 -28.20 31.55
N PRO A 324 1.98 -28.47 31.30
CA PRO A 324 0.89 -27.68 31.86
C PRO A 324 0.98 -27.62 33.38
N VAL A 325 1.11 -26.39 33.91
CA VAL A 325 0.90 -26.10 35.33
C VAL A 325 -0.50 -26.57 35.67
N ALA A 326 -0.61 -27.50 36.62
CA ALA A 326 -1.88 -28.03 37.08
C ALA A 326 -2.80 -26.88 37.52
N GLY A 327 -3.82 -26.59 36.70
CA GLY A 327 -4.91 -25.71 37.08
C GLY A 327 -5.74 -26.34 38.19
N PRO A 328 -6.43 -25.54 39.02
CA PRO A 328 -7.24 -26.05 40.12
C PRO A 328 -8.34 -26.99 39.60
N THR A 329 -8.46 -28.14 40.26
CA THR A 329 -9.43 -29.19 39.99
C THR A 329 -10.86 -28.62 39.99
N PRO A 330 -11.69 -28.87 38.96
CA PRO A 330 -13.07 -28.41 38.96
C PRO A 330 -13.87 -29.11 40.06
N ALA A 331 -14.63 -28.33 40.84
CA ALA A 331 -15.52 -28.83 41.87
C ALA A 331 -16.57 -29.80 41.30
N PRO A 332 -16.96 -30.85 42.06
CA PRO A 332 -17.88 -31.86 41.57
C PRO A 332 -19.28 -31.26 41.30
N VAL A 333 -19.77 -31.48 40.09
CA VAL A 333 -21.15 -31.20 39.69
C VAL A 333 -22.07 -32.12 40.48
N LEU A 334 -22.83 -31.54 41.42
CA LEU A 334 -23.94 -32.20 42.11
C LEU A 334 -24.97 -32.69 41.08
N LYS A 335 -25.11 -34.02 40.95
CA LYS A 335 -26.24 -34.66 40.28
C LYS A 335 -27.43 -34.72 41.25
N ARG A 336 -28.47 -33.96 40.90
CA ARG A 336 -29.93 -34.09 41.15
C ARG A 336 -30.45 -34.87 42.36
N GLN A 337 -31.41 -34.25 43.06
CA GLN A 337 -32.80 -34.76 43.09
C GLN A 337 -33.74 -33.64 42.63
#